data_AF-A0A919D8Y6-F1
#
_entry.id   AF-A0A919D8Y6-F1
#
_cell.length_a   1.000
_cell.length_b   1.000
_cell.length_c   1.000
_cell.angle_alpha   90.00
_cell.angle_beta   90.00
_cell.angle_gamma   90.00
#
_symmetry.space_group_name_H-M   'P 1'
#
loop_
_entity.id
_entity.type
_entity.pdbx_description
1 polymer ?
#
loop_
_entity_poly.entity_id
_entity_poly.type
_entity_poly.pdbx_seq_one_letter_code
_entity_poly.pdbx_strand_id
1 'polypeptide(L)'
;MTADADLHTLTGAFAAHALPDPERTEFRRHLERCPACALEVQEFRAALARVGVAEAADPPPGLEARVMAAITSVRQVGPGGPDLVDEGDGWQERRRRRFARSWLRFALAASVAAAISLGAVAVHQHQDAQRAEQQSAQLQEQTAAFSHLLTAPDARTSTATAGSGAGTVVWSLSRQQAGFLAGALPSLAAGKVYELWFDDAGAARPAGLLATSTGSVLLKGPIGGATGVGVTVEPAGGSLQPTGPPVMALPFS
;
A
#
# COMPACT_ATOMS: atom_id res chain seq x y z
N MET A 1 21.65 -1.26 -24.96
CA MET A 1 20.66 -2.24 -24.45
C MET A 1 19.33 -1.90 -25.07
N THR A 2 18.70 -2.63 -25.97
CA THR A 2 19.10 -3.57 -27.04
C THR A 2 17.79 -3.72 -27.80
N ALA A 3 17.58 -2.99 -28.90
CA ALA A 3 16.31 -2.98 -29.64
C ALA A 3 15.83 -4.40 -30.02
N ASP A 4 16.77 -5.35 -30.17
CA ASP A 4 16.51 -6.76 -30.42
C ASP A 4 15.85 -7.49 -29.24
N ALA A 5 16.23 -7.16 -27.99
CA ALA A 5 15.59 -7.71 -26.80
C ALA A 5 14.16 -7.19 -26.60
N ASP A 6 13.88 -5.99 -27.11
CA ASP A 6 12.54 -5.39 -27.10
C ASP A 6 11.61 -6.13 -28.08
N LEU A 7 12.11 -6.45 -29.28
CA LEU A 7 11.34 -7.17 -30.30
C LEU A 7 10.86 -8.55 -29.84
N HIS A 8 11.67 -9.32 -29.12
CA HIS A 8 11.25 -10.62 -28.58
C HIS A 8 10.03 -10.56 -27.64
N THR A 9 9.79 -9.41 -27.01
CA THR A 9 8.64 -9.22 -26.10
C THR A 9 7.32 -8.93 -26.83
N LEU A 10 7.37 -8.67 -28.13
CA LEU A 10 6.21 -8.24 -28.93
C LEU A 10 5.40 -9.40 -29.54
N THR A 11 5.81 -10.67 -29.32
CA THR A 11 5.21 -11.86 -29.97
C THR A 11 3.73 -12.00 -29.69
N GLY A 12 3.29 -11.80 -28.45
CA GLY A 12 1.88 -11.81 -28.07
C GLY A 12 1.06 -10.67 -28.69
N ALA A 13 1.58 -9.44 -28.66
CA ALA A 13 0.92 -8.28 -29.25
C ALA A 13 0.84 -8.38 -30.78
N PHE A 14 1.86 -8.91 -31.44
CA PHE A 14 1.84 -9.19 -32.87
C PHE A 14 0.81 -10.28 -33.22
N ALA A 15 0.75 -11.37 -32.44
CA ALA A 15 -0.22 -12.44 -32.64
C ALA A 15 -1.67 -11.97 -32.50
N ALA A 16 -1.94 -11.01 -31.60
CA ALA A 16 -3.25 -10.40 -31.39
C ALA A 16 -3.58 -9.24 -32.34
N HIS A 17 -2.72 -8.95 -33.32
CA HIS A 17 -2.86 -7.80 -34.22
C HIS A 17 -2.91 -6.44 -33.49
N ALA A 18 -2.25 -6.32 -32.34
CA ALA A 18 -2.29 -5.16 -31.46
C ALA A 18 -1.10 -4.18 -31.61
N LEU A 19 -0.18 -4.45 -32.55
CA LEU A 19 0.96 -3.55 -32.83
C LEU A 19 0.60 -2.43 -33.83
N PRO A 20 1.13 -1.20 -33.65
CA PRO A 20 1.04 -0.14 -34.64
C PRO A 20 1.84 -0.49 -35.91
N ASP A 21 1.49 0.14 -37.03
CA ASP A 21 2.11 -0.10 -38.36
C ASP A 21 3.66 -0.15 -38.40
N PRO A 22 4.39 0.81 -37.79
CA PRO A 22 5.86 0.77 -37.83
C PRO A 22 6.43 -0.45 -37.09
N GLU A 23 5.98 -0.71 -35.86
CA GLU A 23 6.43 -1.84 -35.05
C GLU A 23 6.05 -3.18 -35.67
N ARG A 24 4.85 -3.27 -36.23
CA ARG A 24 4.38 -4.47 -36.94
C ARG A 24 5.25 -4.81 -38.16
N THR A 25 5.67 -3.78 -38.91
CA THR A 25 6.53 -3.96 -40.08
C THR A 25 7.94 -4.37 -39.68
N GLU A 26 8.45 -3.79 -38.60
CA GLU A 26 9.74 -4.17 -38.02
C GLU A 26 9.74 -5.60 -37.50
N PHE A 27 8.74 -5.97 -36.70
CA PHE A 27 8.60 -7.31 -36.16
C PHE A 27 8.39 -8.37 -37.26
N ARG A 28 7.68 -8.04 -38.35
CA ARG A 28 7.54 -8.97 -39.51
C ARG A 28 8.89 -9.30 -40.15
N ARG A 29 9.79 -8.32 -40.29
CA ARG A 29 11.17 -8.55 -40.77
C ARG A 29 11.99 -9.40 -39.78
N HIS A 30 11.74 -9.25 -38.48
CA HIS A 30 12.38 -10.07 -37.45
C HIS A 30 11.95 -11.55 -37.55
N LEU A 31 10.67 -11.83 -37.84
CA LEU A 31 10.16 -13.21 -37.99
C LEU A 31 10.84 -14.00 -39.12
N GLU A 32 11.33 -13.32 -40.17
CA GLU A 32 12.10 -13.97 -41.26
C GLU A 32 13.45 -14.54 -40.77
N ARG A 33 13.93 -14.08 -39.61
CA ARG A 33 15.29 -14.37 -39.11
C ARG A 33 15.30 -15.04 -37.73
N CYS A 34 14.16 -15.09 -37.03
CA CYS A 34 14.05 -15.70 -35.71
C CYS A 34 13.00 -16.82 -35.67
N PRO A 35 13.42 -18.10 -35.81
CA PRO A 35 12.48 -19.23 -35.79
C PRO A 35 11.80 -19.42 -34.42
N ALA A 36 12.44 -19.01 -33.33
CA ALA A 36 11.86 -19.08 -31.99
C ALA A 36 10.64 -18.17 -31.84
N CYS A 37 10.74 -16.91 -32.29
CA CYS A 37 9.59 -15.99 -32.29
C CYS A 37 8.50 -16.40 -33.30
N ALA A 38 8.87 -17.02 -34.42
CA ALA A 38 7.90 -17.55 -35.37
C ALA A 38 7.06 -18.67 -34.73
N LEU A 39 7.70 -19.59 -33.99
CA LEU A 39 7.02 -20.64 -33.24
C LEU A 39 6.11 -20.05 -32.15
N GLU A 40 6.62 -19.12 -31.35
CA GLU A 40 5.86 -18.50 -30.26
C GLU A 40 4.62 -17.74 -30.77
N VAL A 41 4.73 -17.01 -31.89
CA VAL A 41 3.58 -16.36 -32.54
C VAL A 41 2.55 -17.39 -33.03
N GLN A 42 2.99 -18.55 -33.52
CA GLN A 42 2.08 -19.63 -33.92
C GLN A 42 1.31 -20.18 -32.71
N GLU A 43 1.99 -20.40 -31.59
CA GLU A 43 1.39 -20.87 -30.34
C GLU A 43 0.39 -19.86 -29.79
N PHE A 44 0.74 -18.57 -29.75
CA PHE A 44 -0.19 -17.52 -29.35
C PHE A 44 -1.40 -17.42 -30.28
N ARG A 45 -1.23 -17.53 -31.60
CA ARG A 45 -2.36 -17.57 -32.54
C ARG A 45 -3.28 -18.76 -32.30
N ALA A 46 -2.72 -19.94 -31.99
CA ALA A 46 -3.52 -21.12 -31.65
C ALA A 46 -4.29 -20.93 -30.33
N ALA A 47 -3.71 -20.26 -29.33
CA ALA A 47 -4.40 -19.89 -28.10
C ALA A 47 -5.54 -18.88 -28.36
N LEU A 48 -5.25 -17.81 -29.11
CA LEU A 48 -6.23 -16.79 -29.48
C LEU A 48 -7.37 -17.34 -30.34
N ALA A 49 -7.10 -18.33 -31.19
CA ALA A 49 -8.15 -19.01 -31.96
C ALA A 49 -9.17 -19.70 -31.03
N ARG A 50 -8.74 -20.31 -29.92
CA ARG A 50 -9.67 -20.92 -28.94
C ARG A 50 -10.55 -19.87 -28.26
N VAL A 51 -9.99 -18.70 -27.94
CA VAL A 51 -10.75 -17.56 -27.42
C VAL A 51 -11.75 -17.07 -28.47
N GLY A 52 -11.33 -16.96 -29.73
CA GLY A 52 -12.20 -16.57 -30.83
C GLY A 52 -13.38 -17.51 -31.06
N VAL A 53 -13.19 -18.83 -30.89
CA VAL A 53 -14.29 -19.81 -30.94
C VAL A 53 -15.25 -19.63 -29.77
N ALA A 54 -14.73 -19.37 -28.57
CA ALA A 54 -15.56 -19.16 -27.38
C ALA A 54 -16.45 -17.89 -27.49
N GLU A 55 -15.93 -16.84 -28.13
CA GLU A 55 -16.62 -15.56 -28.34
C GLU A 55 -17.38 -15.48 -29.68
N ALA A 56 -17.51 -16.60 -30.40
CA ALA A 56 -18.16 -16.60 -31.70
C ALA A 56 -19.67 -16.31 -31.57
N ALA A 57 -20.17 -15.39 -32.39
CA ALA A 57 -21.58 -15.07 -32.50
C ALA A 57 -22.17 -15.56 -33.84
N ASP A 58 -23.47 -15.83 -33.86
CA ASP A 58 -24.16 -16.26 -35.07
C ASP A 58 -24.09 -15.17 -36.16
N PRO A 59 -23.63 -15.51 -37.38
CA PRO A 59 -23.59 -14.54 -38.47
C PRO A 59 -25.01 -14.20 -38.95
N PRO A 60 -25.24 -12.98 -39.47
CA PRO A 60 -26.53 -12.62 -40.06
C PRO A 60 -26.96 -13.58 -41.17
N PRO A 61 -28.28 -13.86 -41.31
CA PRO A 61 -28.77 -14.74 -42.35
C PRO A 61 -28.37 -14.26 -43.74
N GLY A 62 -27.88 -15.18 -44.58
CA GLY A 62 -27.44 -14.91 -45.94
C GLY A 62 -26.03 -14.32 -46.07
N LEU A 63 -25.26 -14.15 -44.98
CA LEU A 63 -23.86 -13.72 -45.05
C LEU A 63 -23.01 -14.69 -45.89
N GLU A 64 -23.18 -15.99 -45.70
CA GLU A 64 -22.46 -17.02 -46.46
C GLU A 64 -22.72 -16.90 -47.97
N ALA A 65 -23.98 -16.83 -48.37
CA ALA A 65 -24.36 -16.68 -49.78
C ALA A 65 -23.75 -15.41 -50.41
N ARG A 66 -23.73 -14.30 -49.66
CA ARG A 66 -23.11 -13.03 -50.11
C ARG A 66 -21.59 -13.15 -50.26
N VAL A 67 -20.91 -13.80 -49.31
CA VAL A 67 -19.47 -14.02 -49.38
C VAL A 67 -19.12 -14.92 -50.56
N MET A 68 -19.85 -16.03 -50.73
CA MET A 68 -19.63 -16.96 -51.83
C MET A 68 -19.87 -16.31 -53.21
N ALA A 69 -20.90 -15.46 -53.33
CA ALA A 69 -21.12 -14.67 -54.54
C ALA A 69 -20.05 -13.59 -54.77
N ALA A 70 -19.52 -12.98 -53.71
CA ALA A 70 -18.46 -11.99 -53.84
C ALA A 70 -17.15 -12.63 -54.33
N ILE A 71 -16.79 -13.82 -53.83
CA ILE A 71 -15.54 -14.50 -54.20
C ILE A 71 -15.43 -14.75 -55.72
N THR A 72 -16.54 -14.99 -56.42
CA THR A 72 -16.53 -15.23 -57.88
C THR A 72 -16.31 -13.97 -58.71
N SER A 73 -16.52 -12.79 -58.12
CA SER A 73 -16.40 -11.49 -58.81
C SER A 73 -15.13 -10.72 -58.41
N VAL A 74 -14.55 -11.03 -57.25
CA VAL A 74 -13.29 -10.43 -56.80
C VAL A 74 -12.12 -11.12 -57.49
N ARG A 75 -11.28 -10.32 -58.15
CA ARG A 75 -10.03 -10.79 -58.75
C ARG A 75 -9.11 -11.35 -57.66
N GLN A 76 -8.85 -12.65 -57.72
CA GLN A 76 -7.90 -13.31 -56.83
C GLN A 76 -6.47 -12.93 -57.22
N VAL A 77 -5.64 -12.59 -56.23
CA VAL A 77 -4.21 -12.35 -56.44
C VAL A 77 -3.53 -13.71 -56.65
N GLY A 78 -2.91 -13.89 -57.81
CA GLY A 78 -2.17 -15.13 -58.13
C GLY A 78 -0.86 -15.22 -57.33
N PRO A 79 -0.34 -16.44 -57.11
CA PRO A 79 0.94 -16.62 -56.42
C PRO A 79 2.08 -15.99 -57.25
N GLY A 80 2.75 -14.99 -56.69
CA GLY A 80 3.87 -14.26 -57.31
C GLY A 80 3.58 -12.83 -57.78
N GLY A 81 2.38 -12.29 -57.54
CA GLY A 81 2.15 -10.85 -57.73
C GLY A 81 2.98 -10.01 -56.74
N PRO A 82 3.34 -8.75 -57.06
CA PRO A 82 3.88 -7.84 -56.05
C PRO A 82 2.88 -7.80 -54.89
N ASP A 83 3.37 -7.82 -53.65
CA ASP A 83 2.55 -7.54 -52.47
C ASP A 83 1.83 -6.21 -52.73
N LEU A 84 0.58 -6.31 -53.18
CA LEU A 84 -0.27 -5.14 -53.36
C LEU A 84 -0.60 -4.69 -51.95
N VAL A 85 0.19 -3.70 -51.54
CA VAL A 85 -0.11 -2.80 -50.44
C VAL A 85 -1.61 -2.49 -50.49
N ASP A 86 -2.22 -2.79 -49.38
CA ASP A 86 -3.59 -2.53 -48.98
C ASP A 86 -4.08 -1.13 -49.43
N GLU A 87 -4.72 -1.06 -50.59
CA GLU A 87 -5.44 0.12 -51.11
C GLU A 87 -6.98 -0.06 -51.03
N GLY A 88 -7.46 -0.86 -50.09
CA GLY A 88 -8.89 -1.12 -49.88
C GLY A 88 -9.61 -0.20 -48.88
N ASP A 89 -8.87 0.56 -48.07
CA ASP A 89 -9.41 1.06 -46.81
C ASP A 89 -9.80 2.56 -46.81
N GLY A 90 -9.82 3.23 -47.95
CA GLY A 90 -10.06 4.68 -48.00
C GLY A 90 -11.50 5.14 -47.70
N TRP A 91 -12.52 4.30 -47.90
CA TRP A 91 -13.93 4.72 -47.84
C TRP A 91 -14.69 4.26 -46.59
N GLN A 92 -14.31 3.14 -45.97
CA GLN A 92 -14.88 2.71 -44.69
C GLN A 92 -14.26 3.44 -43.49
N GLU A 93 -13.00 3.82 -43.63
CA GLU A 93 -12.19 4.49 -42.62
C GLU A 93 -12.70 5.91 -42.30
N ARG A 94 -13.20 6.66 -43.30
CA ARG A 94 -13.75 8.01 -43.08
C ARG A 94 -15.09 8.04 -42.31
N ARG A 95 -15.92 7.00 -42.42
CA ARG A 95 -17.22 6.91 -41.72
C ARG A 95 -17.08 6.29 -40.33
N ARG A 96 -16.20 5.29 -40.17
CA ARG A 96 -15.78 4.77 -38.86
C ARG A 96 -15.05 5.83 -38.04
N ARG A 97 -14.21 6.69 -38.63
CA ARG A 97 -13.51 7.77 -37.90
C ARG A 97 -14.42 8.80 -37.19
N ARG A 98 -15.70 8.95 -37.55
CA ARG A 98 -16.61 9.86 -36.80
C ARG A 98 -17.31 9.18 -35.62
N PHE A 99 -17.70 7.91 -35.75
CA PHE A 99 -18.33 7.14 -34.66
C PHE A 99 -17.29 6.48 -33.73
N ALA A 100 -16.20 5.97 -34.30
CA ALA A 100 -15.06 5.43 -33.56
C ALA A 100 -14.32 6.53 -32.79
N ARG A 101 -14.24 7.79 -33.24
CA ARG A 101 -13.68 8.87 -32.39
C ARG A 101 -14.49 9.13 -31.12
N SER A 102 -15.80 8.89 -31.14
CA SER A 102 -16.63 9.01 -29.94
C SER A 102 -16.40 7.82 -29.00
N TRP A 103 -16.39 6.59 -29.54
CA TRP A 103 -16.18 5.37 -28.74
C TRP A 103 -14.71 5.14 -28.31
N LEU A 104 -13.72 5.54 -29.10
CA LEU A 104 -12.31 5.59 -28.69
C LEU A 104 -12.08 6.64 -27.60
N ARG A 105 -12.84 7.74 -27.57
CA ARG A 105 -12.81 8.68 -26.43
C ARG A 105 -13.33 8.02 -25.16
N PHE A 106 -14.40 7.22 -25.25
CA PHE A 106 -14.91 6.47 -24.09
C PHE A 106 -14.00 5.29 -23.70
N ALA A 107 -13.40 4.57 -24.64
CA ALA A 107 -12.46 3.48 -24.36
C ALA A 107 -11.11 3.99 -23.81
N LEU A 108 -10.61 5.12 -24.33
CA LEU A 108 -9.45 5.82 -23.77
C LEU A 108 -9.77 6.37 -22.38
N ALA A 109 -10.95 6.97 -22.18
CA ALA A 109 -11.37 7.42 -20.86
C ALA A 109 -11.51 6.25 -19.87
N ALA A 110 -12.05 5.10 -20.30
CA ALA A 110 -12.19 3.90 -19.47
C ALA A 110 -10.83 3.27 -19.12
N SER A 111 -9.89 3.21 -20.06
CA SER A 111 -8.53 2.69 -19.79
C SER A 111 -7.71 3.63 -18.93
N VAL A 112 -7.83 4.95 -19.12
CA VAL A 112 -7.23 5.95 -18.22
C VAL A 112 -7.85 5.85 -16.83
N ALA A 113 -9.18 5.71 -16.72
CA ALA A 113 -9.86 5.50 -15.44
C ALA A 113 -9.41 4.20 -14.76
N ALA A 114 -9.24 3.11 -15.52
CA ALA A 114 -8.73 1.83 -15.02
C ALA A 114 -7.26 1.92 -14.57
N ALA A 115 -6.41 2.61 -15.33
CA ALA A 115 -5.01 2.83 -14.95
C ALA A 115 -4.89 3.71 -13.71
N ILE A 116 -5.72 4.76 -13.60
CA ILE A 116 -5.80 5.62 -12.41
C ILE A 116 -6.31 4.83 -11.21
N SER A 117 -7.35 4.00 -11.37
CA SER A 117 -7.88 3.22 -10.26
C SER A 117 -6.92 2.13 -9.80
N LEU A 118 -6.28 1.40 -10.72
CA LEU A 118 -5.23 0.43 -10.40
C LEU A 118 -4.01 1.10 -9.76
N GLY A 119 -3.59 2.26 -10.29
CA GLY A 119 -2.52 3.07 -9.71
C GLY A 119 -2.86 3.58 -8.30
N ALA A 120 -4.10 4.03 -8.09
CA ALA A 120 -4.58 4.47 -6.79
C ALA A 120 -4.62 3.32 -5.77
N VAL A 121 -5.07 2.12 -6.19
CA VAL A 121 -5.06 0.92 -5.34
C VAL A 121 -3.62 0.50 -4.99
N ALA A 122 -2.71 0.51 -5.96
CA ALA A 122 -1.30 0.18 -5.72
C ALA A 122 -0.64 1.17 -4.74
N VAL A 123 -0.91 2.48 -4.90
CA VAL A 123 -0.45 3.51 -3.97
C VAL A 123 -1.07 3.33 -2.59
N HIS A 124 -2.36 3.02 -2.52
CA HIS A 124 -3.06 2.81 -1.26
C HIS A 124 -2.50 1.59 -0.50
N GLN A 125 -2.30 0.47 -1.19
CA GLN A 125 -1.67 -0.72 -0.62
C GLN A 125 -0.24 -0.46 -0.15
N HIS A 126 0.54 0.30 -0.90
CA HIS A 126 1.90 0.66 -0.50
C HIS A 126 1.89 1.56 0.74
N GLN A 127 0.96 2.53 0.81
CA GLN A 127 0.79 3.37 1.99
C GLN A 127 0.33 2.57 3.21
N ASP A 128 -0.57 1.61 3.04
CA ASP A 128 -1.06 0.77 4.14
C ASP A 128 0.02 -0.18 4.65
N ALA A 129 0.83 -0.76 3.74
CA ALA A 129 2.00 -1.55 4.12
C ALA A 129 3.01 -0.70 4.92
N GLN A 130 3.32 0.51 4.45
CA GLN A 130 4.19 1.43 5.17
C GLN A 130 3.63 1.84 6.54
N ARG A 131 2.32 2.11 6.64
CA ARG A 131 1.65 2.42 7.91
C ARG A 131 1.73 1.24 8.88
N ALA A 132 1.51 0.01 8.40
CA ALA A 132 1.60 -1.19 9.21
C ALA A 132 3.02 -1.43 9.72
N GLU A 133 4.03 -1.24 8.87
CA GLU A 133 5.44 -1.31 9.26
C GLU A 133 5.81 -0.26 10.29
N GLN A 134 5.39 1.00 10.09
CA GLN A 134 5.62 2.09 11.04
C GLN A 134 4.98 1.83 12.41
N GLN A 135 3.73 1.35 12.44
CA GLN A 135 3.06 0.98 13.69
C GLN A 135 3.79 -0.16 14.41
N SER A 136 4.23 -1.18 13.67
CA SER A 136 4.98 -2.31 14.23
C SER A 136 6.31 -1.85 14.82
N ALA A 137 7.07 -1.02 14.09
CA ALA A 137 8.33 -0.45 14.56
C ALA A 137 8.14 0.38 15.83
N GLN A 138 7.07 1.18 15.90
CA GLN A 138 6.77 2.00 17.08
C GLN A 138 6.40 1.16 18.31
N LEU A 139 5.61 0.10 18.14
CA LEU A 139 5.29 -0.84 19.23
C LEU A 139 6.53 -1.62 19.69
N GLN A 140 7.39 -2.02 18.75
CA GLN A 140 8.65 -2.69 19.06
C GLN A 140 9.60 -1.76 19.83
N GLU A 141 9.71 -0.49 19.44
CA GLU A 141 10.54 0.50 20.13
C GLU A 141 10.05 0.75 21.56
N GLN A 142 8.74 0.90 21.76
CA GLN A 142 8.14 1.03 23.10
C GLN A 142 8.43 -0.20 23.98
N THR A 143 8.24 -1.40 23.42
CA THR A 143 8.50 -2.66 24.13
C THR A 143 9.98 -2.81 24.47
N ALA A 144 10.87 -2.47 23.53
CA ALA A 144 12.30 -2.50 23.71
C ALA A 144 12.77 -1.49 24.77
N ALA A 145 12.23 -0.27 24.77
CA ALA A 145 12.57 0.75 25.76
C ALA A 145 12.17 0.32 27.18
N PHE A 146 10.98 -0.27 27.34
CA PHE A 146 10.53 -0.78 28.64
C PHE A 146 11.31 -2.02 29.08
N SER A 147 11.55 -2.98 28.18
CA SER A 147 12.37 -4.16 28.44
C SER A 147 13.81 -3.78 28.78
N HIS A 148 14.36 -2.77 28.11
CA HIS A 148 15.65 -2.20 28.43
C HIS A 148 15.59 -1.73 29.89
N LEU A 149 14.73 -0.79 30.27
CA LEU A 149 14.60 -0.33 31.66
C LEU A 149 14.54 -1.49 32.69
N LEU A 150 13.70 -2.50 32.46
CA LEU A 150 13.54 -3.64 33.38
C LEU A 150 14.80 -4.53 33.49
N THR A 151 15.63 -4.57 32.46
CA THR A 151 16.88 -5.37 32.42
C THR A 151 18.12 -4.56 32.80
N ALA A 152 17.96 -3.30 33.24
CA ALA A 152 19.08 -2.51 33.71
C ALA A 152 19.68 -3.12 34.99
N PRO A 153 21.01 -3.22 35.11
CA PRO A 153 21.65 -3.82 36.29
C PRO A 153 21.42 -3.02 37.57
N ASP A 154 21.11 -1.73 37.45
CA ASP A 154 20.77 -0.82 38.54
C ASP A 154 19.26 -0.51 38.62
N ALA A 155 18.42 -1.32 37.95
CA ALA A 155 16.97 -1.15 38.03
C ALA A 155 16.49 -1.33 39.47
N ARG A 156 15.74 -0.34 39.97
CA ARG A 156 15.10 -0.37 41.29
C ARG A 156 13.61 -0.14 41.16
N THR A 157 12.86 -0.55 42.19
CA THR A 157 11.40 -0.42 42.22
C THR A 157 10.91 0.15 43.54
N SER A 158 9.83 0.92 43.48
CA SER A 158 9.14 1.50 44.64
C SER A 158 7.65 1.44 44.36
N THR A 159 6.87 1.03 45.36
CA THR A 159 5.44 0.75 45.21
C THR A 159 4.65 1.55 46.24
N ALA A 160 3.55 2.14 45.80
CA ALA A 160 2.59 2.83 46.65
C ALA A 160 1.16 2.37 46.30
N THR A 161 0.23 2.51 47.25
CA THR A 161 -1.18 2.15 47.05
C THR A 161 -2.05 3.39 46.96
N ALA A 162 -3.09 3.32 46.14
CA ALA A 162 -4.17 4.32 46.07
C ALA A 162 -5.53 3.60 46.16
N GLY A 163 -6.21 3.73 47.29
CA GLY A 163 -7.43 2.96 47.56
C GLY A 163 -7.17 1.45 47.52
N SER A 164 -7.87 0.74 46.63
CA SER A 164 -7.69 -0.72 46.41
C SER A 164 -6.58 -1.07 45.41
N GLY A 165 -6.00 -0.09 44.72
CA GLY A 165 -5.00 -0.29 43.68
C GLY A 165 -3.58 -0.01 44.14
N ALA A 166 -2.61 -0.40 43.30
CA ALA A 166 -1.19 -0.12 43.52
C ALA A 166 -0.54 0.46 42.26
N GLY A 167 0.41 1.37 42.49
CA GLY A 167 1.34 1.88 41.49
C GLY A 167 2.75 1.45 41.84
N THR A 168 3.53 1.01 40.86
CA THR A 168 4.96 0.70 41.02
C THR A 168 5.76 1.53 40.03
N VAL A 169 6.72 2.31 40.52
CA VAL A 169 7.72 2.94 39.67
C VAL A 169 8.94 2.02 39.59
N VAL A 170 9.47 1.84 38.38
CA VAL A 170 10.74 1.18 38.09
C VAL A 170 11.67 2.24 37.51
N TRP A 171 12.91 2.33 37.96
CA TRP A 171 13.86 3.32 37.44
C TRP A 171 15.29 2.79 37.39
N SER A 172 16.09 3.40 36.52
CA SER A 172 17.53 3.18 36.39
C SER A 172 18.22 4.55 36.28
N LEU A 173 19.12 4.84 37.22
CA LEU A 173 19.86 6.10 37.24
C LEU A 173 20.94 6.14 36.16
N SER A 174 21.58 5.00 35.89
CA SER A 174 22.58 4.88 34.82
C SER A 174 21.98 5.13 33.44
N ARG A 175 20.70 4.78 33.24
CA ARG A 175 19.97 5.00 31.99
C ARG A 175 19.13 6.27 31.98
N GLN A 176 19.04 6.97 33.11
CA GLN A 176 18.19 8.16 33.28
C GLN A 176 16.74 7.91 32.87
N GLN A 177 16.20 6.72 33.15
CA GLN A 177 14.88 6.28 32.70
C GLN A 177 14.04 5.78 33.87
N ALA A 178 12.75 6.11 33.85
CA ALA A 178 11.77 5.59 34.78
C ALA A 178 10.51 5.14 34.03
N GLY A 179 9.80 4.17 34.59
CA GLY A 179 8.53 3.63 34.09
C GLY A 179 7.59 3.40 35.26
N PHE A 180 6.29 3.50 35.01
CA PHE A 180 5.26 3.27 36.01
C PHE A 180 4.32 2.15 35.59
N LEU A 181 3.99 1.28 36.53
CA LEU A 181 3.09 0.15 36.40
C LEU A 181 1.89 0.38 37.33
N ALA A 182 0.70 0.44 36.76
CA ALA A 182 -0.55 0.54 37.49
C ALA A 182 -1.23 -0.82 37.58
N GLY A 183 -1.69 -1.17 38.77
CA GLY A 183 -2.56 -2.33 39.03
C GLY A 183 -3.82 -1.89 39.76
N ALA A 184 -4.96 -1.95 39.06
CA ALA A 184 -6.30 -1.74 39.63
C ALA A 184 -6.48 -0.42 40.40
N LEU A 185 -5.90 0.68 39.91
CA LEU A 185 -6.13 2.01 40.46
C LEU A 185 -7.62 2.39 40.43
N PRO A 186 -8.10 3.28 41.31
CA PRO A 186 -9.47 3.73 41.31
C PRO A 186 -9.91 4.27 39.94
N SER A 187 -11.12 3.92 39.51
CA SER A 187 -11.70 4.47 38.28
C SER A 187 -11.91 5.97 38.39
N LEU A 188 -11.51 6.70 37.36
CA LEU A 188 -11.65 8.15 37.30
C LEU A 188 -13.01 8.56 36.72
N ALA A 189 -13.50 9.74 37.14
CA ALA A 189 -14.66 10.36 36.51
C ALA A 189 -14.37 10.71 35.04
N ALA A 190 -15.43 10.87 34.23
CA ALA A 190 -15.29 11.25 32.84
C ALA A 190 -14.50 12.58 32.71
N GLY A 191 -13.57 12.62 31.74
CA GLY A 191 -12.72 13.79 31.51
C GLY A 191 -11.56 13.95 32.49
N LYS A 192 -11.19 12.91 33.24
CA LYS A 192 -10.03 12.88 34.13
C LYS A 192 -8.98 11.86 33.69
N VAL A 193 -7.73 12.07 34.10
CA VAL A 193 -6.58 11.22 33.81
C VAL A 193 -5.66 11.18 35.03
N TYR A 194 -4.91 10.10 35.22
CA TYR A 194 -3.78 10.12 36.15
C TYR A 194 -2.59 10.79 35.46
N GLU A 195 -2.00 11.78 36.12
CA GLU A 195 -0.76 12.40 35.65
C GLU A 195 0.40 12.06 36.58
N LEU A 196 1.52 11.69 35.96
CA LEU A 196 2.75 11.32 36.63
C LEU A 196 3.72 12.49 36.55
N TRP A 197 4.38 12.78 37.66
CA TRP A 197 5.28 13.91 37.81
C TRP A 197 6.61 13.42 38.37
N PHE A 198 7.72 13.88 37.80
CA PHE A 198 8.99 13.82 38.53
C PHE A 198 8.97 14.87 39.63
N ASP A 199 9.37 14.48 40.84
CA ASP A 199 9.53 15.38 41.98
C ASP A 199 10.96 15.93 42.01
N ASP A 200 11.19 17.09 41.42
CA ASP A 200 12.49 17.77 41.40
C ASP A 200 12.62 18.66 42.65
N ALA A 201 12.76 18.03 43.83
CA ALA A 201 12.91 18.70 45.13
C ALA A 201 11.77 19.68 45.46
N GLY A 202 10.52 19.23 45.28
CA GLY A 202 9.30 20.00 45.55
C GLY A 202 8.70 20.67 44.31
N ALA A 203 9.39 20.67 43.18
CA ALA A 203 8.83 21.08 41.90
C ALA A 203 8.35 19.86 41.10
N ALA A 204 7.06 19.86 40.73
CA ALA A 204 6.48 18.79 39.93
C ALA A 204 6.72 19.04 38.43
N ARG A 205 7.45 18.15 37.78
CA ARG A 205 7.68 18.18 36.32
C ARG A 205 6.82 17.10 35.63
N PRO A 206 6.00 17.44 34.62
CA PRO A 206 5.18 16.46 33.91
C PRO A 206 6.04 15.34 33.32
N ALA A 207 5.65 14.09 33.58
CA ALA A 207 6.39 12.89 33.18
C ALA A 207 5.53 11.88 32.41
N GLY A 208 4.21 11.93 32.50
CA GLY A 208 3.37 11.02 31.71
C GLY A 208 1.90 11.06 32.09
N LEU A 209 1.07 10.47 31.24
CA LEU A 209 -0.36 10.35 31.46
C LEU A 209 -0.77 8.88 31.44
N LEU A 210 -1.71 8.51 32.31
CA LEU A 210 -2.31 7.20 32.38
C LEU A 210 -3.84 7.33 32.49
N ALA A 211 -4.54 6.95 31.43
CA ALA A 211 -6.00 7.05 31.35
C ALA A 211 -6.74 5.82 31.93
N THR A 212 -6.03 4.71 32.16
CA THR A 212 -6.61 3.43 32.59
C THR A 212 -6.26 3.12 34.04
N SER A 213 -7.08 2.29 34.69
CA SER A 213 -6.82 1.80 36.05
C SER A 213 -5.66 0.79 36.13
N THR A 214 -5.35 0.14 35.02
CA THR A 214 -4.26 -0.84 34.89
C THR A 214 -3.49 -0.52 33.62
N GLY A 215 -2.16 -0.66 33.65
CA GLY A 215 -1.33 -0.41 32.48
C GLY A 215 0.12 -0.09 32.85
N SER A 216 0.89 0.29 31.83
CA SER A 216 2.26 0.75 32.00
C SER A 216 2.53 1.99 31.17
N VAL A 217 3.40 2.86 31.66
CA VAL A 217 3.84 4.06 30.94
C VAL A 217 5.32 4.28 31.20
N LEU A 218 6.11 4.49 30.14
CA LEU A 218 7.48 4.98 30.27
C LEU A 218 7.43 6.50 30.51
N LEU A 219 8.10 6.97 31.54
CA LEU A 219 8.11 8.40 31.88
C LEU A 219 8.94 9.18 30.85
N LYS A 220 8.45 10.35 30.48
CA LYS A 220 9.05 11.25 29.52
C LYS A 220 10.14 12.09 30.16
N GLY A 221 11.30 12.11 29.51
CA GLY A 221 12.46 12.88 29.94
C GLY A 221 13.33 12.16 30.97
N PRO A 222 14.52 12.70 31.27
CA PRO A 222 15.45 12.08 32.20
C PRO A 222 14.95 12.16 33.64
N ILE A 223 15.40 11.22 34.48
CA ILE A 223 15.22 11.32 35.94
C ILE A 223 15.84 12.62 36.46
N GLY A 224 17.08 12.92 36.07
CA GLY A 224 17.79 14.11 36.51
C GLY A 224 18.00 14.11 38.03
N GLY A 225 17.66 15.23 38.67
CA GLY A 225 17.72 15.40 40.12
C GLY A 225 16.45 14.97 40.87
N ALA A 226 15.50 14.32 40.20
CA ALA A 226 14.23 13.96 40.81
C ALA A 226 14.42 12.98 41.98
N THR A 227 13.66 13.19 43.04
CA THR A 227 13.68 12.37 44.26
C THR A 227 12.59 11.30 44.27
N GLY A 228 11.70 11.30 43.28
CA GLY A 228 10.64 10.32 43.14
C GLY A 228 9.64 10.67 42.05
N VAL A 229 8.52 9.95 42.07
CA VAL A 229 7.36 10.17 41.20
C VAL A 229 6.13 10.48 42.03
N GLY A 230 5.47 11.60 41.74
CA GLY A 230 4.14 11.92 42.22
C GLY A 230 3.07 11.50 41.21
N VAL A 231 1.91 11.08 41.69
CA VAL A 231 0.73 10.78 40.83
C VAL A 231 -0.44 11.61 41.31
N THR A 232 -1.12 12.32 40.40
CA THR A 232 -2.30 13.14 40.70
C THR A 232 -3.45 12.80 39.76
N VAL A 233 -4.66 13.30 40.07
CA VAL A 233 -5.83 13.19 39.19
C VAL A 233 -6.08 14.54 38.53
N GLU A 234 -5.90 14.58 37.22
CA GLU A 234 -5.89 15.82 36.43
C GLU A 234 -7.00 15.82 35.37
N PRO A 235 -7.34 16.98 34.77
CA PRO A 235 -8.18 17.03 33.58
C PRO A 235 -7.59 16.22 32.41
N ALA A 236 -8.46 15.72 31.54
CA ALA A 236 -8.03 15.04 30.31
C ALA A 236 -7.07 15.92 29.50
N GLY A 237 -5.92 15.36 29.12
CA GLY A 237 -4.82 16.10 28.48
C GLY A 237 -3.69 16.50 29.43
N GLY A 238 -3.90 16.38 30.74
CA GLY A 238 -2.93 16.76 31.77
C GLY A 238 -2.97 18.24 32.13
N SER A 239 -2.03 18.64 32.97
CA SER A 239 -1.88 19.98 33.53
C SER A 239 -0.43 20.46 33.40
N LEU A 240 -0.19 21.78 33.48
CA LEU A 240 1.18 22.30 33.54
C LEU A 240 1.81 22.12 34.93
N GLN A 241 0.96 22.07 35.96
CA GLN A 241 1.31 21.84 37.35
C GLN A 241 0.18 21.02 38.00
N PRO A 242 0.44 20.25 39.06
CA PRO A 242 -0.58 19.52 39.78
C PRO A 242 -1.76 20.42 40.19
N THR A 243 -2.99 20.02 39.88
CA THR A 243 -4.19 20.78 40.28
C THR A 243 -4.69 20.41 41.68
N GLY A 244 -4.11 19.38 42.29
CA GLY A 244 -4.46 18.92 43.62
C GLY A 244 -3.33 18.11 44.28
N PRO A 245 -3.57 17.61 45.51
CA PRO A 245 -2.59 16.79 46.21
C PRO A 245 -2.35 15.46 45.47
N PRO A 246 -1.14 14.88 45.59
CA PRO A 246 -0.84 13.59 45.00
C PRO A 246 -1.69 12.49 45.66
N VAL A 247 -2.22 11.59 44.83
CA VAL A 247 -2.87 10.34 45.27
C VAL A 247 -1.85 9.24 45.58
N MET A 248 -0.63 9.35 45.04
CA MET A 248 0.53 8.53 45.39
C MET A 248 1.81 9.34 45.32
N ALA A 249 2.76 9.03 46.20
CA ALA A 249 4.14 9.49 46.12
C ALA A 249 5.06 8.27 46.20
N LEU A 250 5.92 8.11 45.21
CA LEU A 250 6.82 6.97 45.05
C LEU A 250 8.26 7.47 45.06
N PRO A 251 8.95 7.48 46.22
CA PRO A 251 10.32 7.97 46.30
C PRO A 251 11.29 7.02 45.59
N PHE A 252 12.38 7.60 45.06
CA PHE A 252 13.54 6.85 44.59
C PHE A 252 14.47 6.58 45.77
N SER A 253 14.39 5.37 46.35
CA SER A 253 15.20 4.92 47.49
C SER A 253 16.16 3.77 47.19
#